data_AF-A0A3D4FSH7-F1
#
_entry.id   AF-A0A3D4FSH7-F1
#
_cell.length_a   1.000
_cell.length_b   1.000
_cell.length_c   1.000
_cell.angle_alpha   90.00
_cell.angle_beta   90.00
_cell.angle_gamma   90.00
#
_symmetry.space_group_name_H-M   'P 1'
#
loop_
_entity.id
_entity.type
_entity.pdbx_description
1 polymer ?
#
loop_
_entity_poly.entity_id
_entity_poly.type
_entity_poly.pdbx_seq_one_letter_code
_entity_poly.pdbx_strand_id
1 'polypeptide(L)'
;TRNASLQASQQQLQQNSNVASPESQLLLQREIERMTIDIQRMTQDAEADIAQLQQTLQIEFNERLFPALEQVGASKGLQFIFNVGEGGLVWANPALDVTADVIEALDAGQVP
;
A
#
# COMPACT_ATOMS: atom_id res chain seq x y z
N THR A 1 -1.33 -23.06 6.18
CA THR A 1 -1.91 -21.78 5.71
C THR A 1 -3.28 -22.05 5.11
N ARG A 2 -4.18 -21.05 5.02
CA ARG A 2 -5.50 -21.23 4.36
C ARG A 2 -5.40 -21.71 2.90
N ASN A 3 -4.35 -21.28 2.19
CA ASN A 3 -4.04 -21.80 0.86
C ASN A 3 -3.68 -23.30 0.85
N ALA A 4 -2.95 -23.77 1.85
CA ALA A 4 -2.62 -25.20 1.98
C ALA A 4 -3.86 -26.05 2.33
N SER A 5 -4.79 -25.54 3.14
CA SER A 5 -6.05 -26.24 3.43
C SER A 5 -6.96 -26.29 2.21
N LEU A 6 -7.04 -25.21 1.41
CA LEU A 6 -7.77 -25.21 0.15
C LEU A 6 -7.20 -26.25 -0.82
N GLN A 7 -5.87 -26.31 -0.98
CA GLN A 7 -5.21 -27.30 -1.83
C GLN A 7 -5.45 -28.74 -1.35
N ALA A 8 -5.41 -28.98 -0.05
CA ALA A 8 -5.71 -30.29 0.53
C ALA A 8 -7.14 -30.73 0.25
N SER A 9 -8.14 -29.86 0.44
CA SER A 9 -9.55 -30.16 0.14
C SER A 9 -9.78 -30.40 -1.36
N GLN A 10 -9.13 -29.63 -2.24
CA GLN A 10 -9.18 -29.84 -3.69
C GLN A 10 -8.58 -31.20 -4.09
N GLN A 11 -7.43 -31.58 -3.53
CA GLN A 11 -6.82 -32.89 -3.75
C GLN A 11 -7.72 -34.02 -3.24
N GLN A 12 -8.36 -33.83 -2.09
CA GLN A 12 -9.27 -34.81 -1.51
C GLN A 12 -10.53 -34.99 -2.36
N LEU A 13 -11.05 -33.92 -2.97
CA LEU A 13 -12.17 -34.01 -3.91
C LEU A 13 -11.77 -34.78 -5.18
N GLN A 14 -10.56 -34.53 -5.71
CA GLN A 14 -10.05 -35.22 -6.90
C GLN A 14 -9.79 -36.71 -6.64
N GLN A 15 -9.22 -37.07 -5.49
CA GLN A 15 -8.89 -38.46 -5.14
C GLN A 15 -10.14 -39.27 -4.77
N ASN A 16 -11.12 -38.66 -4.09
CA ASN A 16 -12.32 -39.35 -3.62
C ASN A 16 -13.52 -39.26 -4.58
N SER A 17 -13.35 -38.61 -5.74
CA SER A 17 -14.38 -38.48 -6.79
C SER A 17 -15.06 -39.81 -7.15
N ASN A 18 -14.32 -40.92 -7.06
CA ASN A 18 -14.78 -42.25 -7.48
C ASN A 18 -15.19 -43.17 -6.31
N VAL A 19 -14.98 -42.75 -5.07
CA VAL A 19 -15.14 -43.63 -3.87
C VAL A 19 -16.06 -43.02 -2.80
N ALA A 20 -16.25 -41.70 -2.79
CA ALA A 20 -17.12 -41.00 -1.85
C ALA A 20 -18.59 -40.95 -2.31
N SER A 21 -19.52 -40.86 -1.34
CA SER A 21 -20.95 -40.69 -1.63
C SER A 21 -21.24 -39.30 -2.24
N PRO A 22 -22.33 -39.16 -3.03
CA PRO A 22 -22.72 -37.87 -3.62
C PRO A 22 -22.91 -36.76 -2.59
N GLU A 23 -23.42 -37.10 -1.40
CA GLU A 23 -23.61 -36.14 -0.31
C GLU A 23 -22.28 -35.60 0.24
N SER A 24 -21.30 -36.48 0.48
CA SER A 24 -19.97 -36.08 0.96
C SER A 24 -19.24 -35.22 -0.07
N GLN A 25 -19.41 -35.52 -1.37
CA GLN A 25 -18.86 -34.69 -2.44
C GLN A 25 -19.49 -33.29 -2.46
N LEU A 26 -20.80 -33.18 -2.24
CA LEU A 26 -21.52 -31.91 -2.20
C LEU A 26 -21.09 -31.04 -1.01
N LEU A 27 -20.87 -31.66 0.16
CA LEU A 27 -20.37 -30.96 1.35
C LEU A 27 -18.95 -30.43 1.13
N LEU A 28 -18.06 -31.26 0.58
CA LEU A 28 -16.67 -30.85 0.30
C LEU A 28 -16.58 -29.74 -0.74
N GLN A 29 -17.44 -29.76 -1.78
CA GLN A 29 -17.53 -28.67 -2.76
C GLN A 29 -17.96 -27.35 -2.11
N ARG A 30 -18.98 -27.37 -1.25
CA ARG A 30 -19.42 -26.17 -0.52
C ARG A 30 -18.33 -25.62 0.40
N GLU A 31 -17.55 -26.50 1.03
CA GLU A 31 -16.42 -26.10 1.86
C GLU A 31 -15.30 -25.45 1.04
N ILE A 32 -14.96 -26.02 -0.12
CA ILE A 32 -13.97 -25.45 -1.06
C ILE A 32 -14.41 -24.08 -1.56
N GLU A 33 -15.68 -23.94 -1.93
CA GLU A 33 -16.25 -22.65 -2.37
C GLU A 33 -16.16 -21.61 -1.26
N ARG A 34 -16.59 -21.96 -0.04
CA ARG A 34 -16.46 -21.09 1.13
C ARG A 34 -15.01 -20.67 1.39
N MET A 35 -14.07 -21.63 1.41
CA MET A 35 -12.65 -21.32 1.60
C MET A 35 -12.09 -20.42 0.51
N THR A 36 -12.54 -20.60 -0.74
CA THR A 36 -12.11 -19.78 -1.88
C THR A 36 -12.58 -18.35 -1.72
N ILE A 37 -13.85 -18.14 -1.36
CA ILE A 37 -14.42 -16.81 -1.09
C ILE A 37 -13.71 -16.15 0.09
N ASP A 38 -13.49 -16.88 1.18
CA ASP A 38 -12.81 -16.35 2.37
C ASP A 38 -11.37 -15.90 2.03
N ILE A 39 -10.64 -16.68 1.23
CA ILE A 39 -9.29 -16.30 0.77
C ILE A 39 -9.36 -15.06 -0.13
N GLN A 40 -10.29 -15.01 -1.08
CA GLN A 40 -10.45 -13.85 -1.96
C GLN A 40 -10.73 -12.58 -1.16
N ARG A 41 -11.66 -12.64 -0.19
CA ARG A 41 -11.99 -11.51 0.67
C ARG A 41 -10.79 -11.07 1.48
N MET A 42 -10.07 -12.00 2.11
CA MET A 42 -8.87 -11.67 2.86
C MET A 42 -7.79 -10.99 2.01
N THR A 43 -7.59 -11.45 0.77
CA THR A 43 -6.62 -10.83 -0.14
C THR A 43 -7.07 -9.41 -0.50
N GLN A 44 -8.34 -9.23 -0.86
CA GLN A 44 -8.90 -7.90 -1.17
C GLN A 44 -8.81 -6.95 0.02
N ASP A 45 -9.16 -7.42 1.22
CA ASP A 45 -9.07 -6.65 2.46
C ASP A 45 -7.61 -6.22 2.71
N ALA A 46 -6.64 -7.12 2.57
CA ALA A 46 -5.22 -6.81 2.75
C ALA A 46 -4.68 -5.82 1.69
N GLU A 47 -5.10 -5.94 0.43
CA GLU A 47 -4.75 -4.99 -0.63
C GLU A 47 -5.33 -3.60 -0.35
N ALA A 48 -6.60 -3.54 0.11
CA ALA A 48 -7.27 -2.31 0.49
C ALA A 48 -6.58 -1.64 1.69
N ASP A 49 -6.23 -2.41 2.72
CA ASP A 49 -5.53 -1.91 3.90
C ASP A 49 -4.16 -1.30 3.54
N ILE A 50 -3.42 -1.96 2.63
CA ILE A 50 -2.14 -1.45 2.14
C ILE A 50 -2.33 -0.13 1.38
N ALA A 51 -3.33 -0.06 0.49
CA ALA A 51 -3.61 1.14 -0.28
C ALA A 51 -4.03 2.31 0.64
N GLN A 52 -4.88 2.03 1.63
CA GLN A 52 -5.30 3.01 2.63
C GLN A 52 -4.11 3.50 3.46
N LEU A 53 -3.24 2.59 3.93
CA LEU A 53 -2.04 2.95 4.68
C LEU A 53 -1.10 3.85 3.85
N GLN A 54 -0.87 3.51 2.58
CA GLN A 54 -0.05 4.35 1.69
C GLN A 54 -0.65 5.76 1.54
N GLN A 55 -1.97 5.86 1.36
CA GLN A 55 -2.65 7.14 1.26
C GLN A 55 -2.53 7.95 2.57
N THR A 56 -2.75 7.32 3.72
CA THR A 56 -2.61 7.97 5.03
C THR A 56 -1.19 8.49 5.24
N LEU A 57 -0.17 7.66 5.00
CA LEU A 57 1.24 8.07 5.13
C LEU A 57 1.60 9.21 4.18
N GLN A 58 1.05 9.23 2.96
CA GLN A 58 1.27 10.33 2.02
C GLN A 58 0.66 11.65 2.51
N ILE A 59 -0.54 11.61 3.11
CA ILE A 59 -1.19 12.78 3.70
C ILE A 59 -0.37 13.31 4.87
N GLU A 60 -0.04 12.44 5.83
CA GLU A 60 0.76 12.79 7.01
C GLU A 60 2.13 13.36 6.61
N PHE A 61 2.77 12.77 5.59
CA PHE A 61 4.02 13.28 5.05
C PHE A 61 3.85 14.69 4.48
N ASN A 62 2.81 14.94 3.69
CA ASN A 62 2.54 16.26 3.11
C ASN A 62 2.25 17.31 4.20
N GLU A 63 1.49 16.95 5.24
CA GLU A 63 1.21 17.82 6.39
C GLU A 63 2.49 18.26 7.11
N ARG A 64 3.51 17.39 7.14
CA ARG A 64 4.84 17.72 7.70
C ARG A 64 5.75 18.44 6.71
N LEU A 65 5.63 18.14 5.42
CA LEU A 65 6.44 18.73 4.37
C LEU A 65 6.13 20.22 4.16
N PHE A 66 4.86 20.62 4.18
CA PHE A 66 4.46 22.02 3.94
C PHE A 66 5.14 23.01 4.90
N PRO A 67 5.14 22.80 6.24
CA PRO A 67 5.85 23.67 7.17
C PRO A 67 7.37 23.76 6.89
N ALA A 68 8.01 22.65 6.52
CA ALA A 68 9.43 22.63 6.17
C ALA A 68 9.71 23.46 4.89
N LEU A 69 8.85 23.35 3.87
CA LEU A 69 8.92 24.17 2.66
C LEU A 69 8.73 25.66 2.96
N GLU A 70 7.77 26.02 3.82
CA GLU A 70 7.55 27.41 4.23
C GLU A 70 8.75 27.99 4.99
N GLN A 71 9.33 27.22 5.92
CA GLN A 71 10.51 27.63 6.66
C GLN A 71 11.69 27.91 5.73
N VAL A 72 11.96 26.99 4.79
CA VAL A 72 13.04 27.16 3.80
C VAL A 72 12.74 28.35 2.89
N GLY A 73 11.51 28.46 2.39
CA GLY A 73 11.07 29.57 1.55
C GLY A 73 11.28 30.93 2.22
N ALA A 74 10.85 31.07 3.47
CA ALA A 74 11.04 32.29 4.26
C ALA A 74 12.53 32.59 4.52
N SER A 75 13.31 31.58 4.92
CA SER A 75 14.73 31.76 5.26
C SER A 75 15.60 32.17 4.06
N LYS A 76 15.27 31.69 2.86
CA LYS A 76 16.01 31.97 1.62
C LYS A 76 15.35 33.07 0.78
N GLY A 77 14.24 33.65 1.24
CA GLY A 77 13.51 34.71 0.53
C GLY A 77 12.91 34.24 -0.79
N LEU A 78 12.51 32.97 -0.89
CA LEU A 78 11.91 32.39 -2.09
C LEU A 78 10.40 32.62 -2.11
N GLN A 79 9.87 32.98 -3.28
CA GLN A 79 8.44 33.17 -3.48
C GLN A 79 7.74 31.89 -3.96
N PHE A 80 8.50 30.99 -4.60
CA PHE A 80 7.99 29.74 -5.16
C PHE A 80 9.02 28.61 -5.00
N ILE A 81 8.53 27.40 -4.76
CA ILE A 81 9.31 26.16 -4.78
C ILE A 81 8.58 25.20 -5.72
N PHE A 82 9.30 24.60 -6.66
CA PHE A 82 8.74 23.67 -7.64
C PHE A 82 9.29 22.26 -7.41
N ASN A 83 8.42 21.25 -7.45
CA ASN A 83 8.83 19.85 -7.44
C ASN A 83 9.29 19.43 -8.85
N VAL A 84 10.56 19.04 -8.98
CA VAL A 84 11.17 18.62 -10.25
C VAL A 84 10.60 17.29 -10.75
N GLY A 85 10.16 16.40 -9.85
CA GLY A 85 9.67 15.06 -10.19
C GLY A 85 8.25 15.01 -10.75
N GLU A 86 7.38 15.94 -10.34
CA GLU A 86 5.94 15.89 -10.64
C GLU A 86 5.42 17.16 -11.34
N GLY A 87 6.15 18.28 -11.30
CA GLY A 87 5.65 19.61 -11.66
C GLY A 87 5.80 20.02 -13.13
N GLY A 88 6.23 19.13 -14.02
CA GLY A 88 6.46 19.48 -15.43
C GLY A 88 7.61 20.47 -15.66
N LEU A 89 8.51 20.63 -14.68
CA LEU A 89 9.71 21.47 -14.79
C LEU A 89 10.74 20.77 -15.66
N VAL A 90 10.91 21.25 -16.90
CA VAL A 90 11.83 20.64 -17.88
C VAL A 90 13.30 20.93 -17.56
N TRP A 91 13.59 22.10 -17.02
CA TRP A 91 14.95 22.50 -16.63
C TRP A 91 14.93 23.62 -15.58
N ALA A 92 15.84 23.54 -14.61
CA ALA A 92 16.17 24.63 -13.70
C ALA A 92 17.67 24.60 -13.39
N ASN A 93 18.22 25.74 -12.96
CA ASN A 93 19.59 25.80 -12.51
C ASN A 93 19.78 24.98 -11.23
N PRO A 94 20.68 23.98 -11.17
CA PRO A 94 20.91 23.17 -9.98
C PRO A 94 21.30 23.96 -8.73
N ALA A 95 21.85 25.18 -8.87
CA ALA A 95 22.14 26.06 -7.75
C ALA A 95 20.88 26.56 -7.01
N LEU A 96 19.68 26.36 -7.58
CA LEU A 96 18.40 26.67 -6.98
C LEU A 96 17.77 25.47 -6.26
N ASP A 97 18.44 24.32 -6.24
CA ASP A 97 17.98 23.13 -5.53
C ASP A 97 18.04 23.38 -4.02
N VAL A 98 16.89 23.27 -3.36
CA VAL A 98 16.73 23.43 -1.91
C VAL A 98 16.31 22.13 -1.24
N THR A 99 16.33 20.99 -1.94
CA THR A 99 15.87 19.70 -1.41
C THR A 99 16.60 19.34 -0.12
N ALA A 100 17.92 19.57 -0.04
CA ALA A 100 18.68 19.31 1.17
C ALA A 100 18.23 20.16 2.36
N ASP A 101 17.98 21.46 2.14
CA ASP A 101 17.52 22.37 3.19
C ASP A 101 16.12 21.98 3.70
N VAL A 102 15.25 21.52 2.79
CA VAL A 102 13.89 21.07 3.13
C VAL A 102 13.92 19.77 3.93
N ILE A 103 14.81 18.84 3.59
CA ILE A 103 15.01 17.61 4.38
C ILE A 103 15.46 17.97 5.79
N GLU A 104 16.45 18.86 5.93
CA GLU A 104 16.93 19.30 7.25
C GLU A 104 15.81 19.95 8.09
N ALA A 105 15.00 20.81 7.48
CA ALA A 105 13.86 21.43 8.15
C ALA A 105 12.77 20.40 8.55
N LEU A 106 12.52 19.40 7.70
CA LEU A 106 11.55 18.34 7.94
C LEU A 106 11.96 17.42 9.10
N ASP A 107 13.25 17.07 9.17
CA ASP A 107 13.83 16.26 10.24
C ASP A 107 13.86 17.04 11.56
N ALA A 108 14.16 18.34 11.53
CA ALA A 108 14.14 19.20 12.72
C ALA A 108 12.72 19.39 13.30
N GLY A 109 11.68 19.36 12.47
CA GLY A 109 10.27 19.42 12.89
C GLY A 109 9.72 18.11 13.44
N GLN A 110 10.50 17.02 13.38
CA GLN A 110 10.15 15.72 13.93
C GLN A 110 10.31 15.78 15.46
N VAL A 111 9.22 16.07 16.18
CA VAL A 111 9.21 15.92 17.65
C VAL A 111 9.51 14.44 17.96
N PRO A 112 10.48 14.13 18.85
CA PRO A 112 10.85 12.76 19.18
C PRO A 112 9.71 11.95 19.81
#